data_AF-A0A7X7RG99-F1
#
_entry.id   AF-A0A7X7RG99-F1
#
_cell.length_a   1.000
_cell.length_b   1.000
_cell.length_c   1.000
_cell.angle_alpha   90.00
_cell.angle_beta   90.00
_cell.angle_gamma   90.00
#
_symmetry.space_group_name_H-M   'P 1'
#
loop_
_entity.id
_entity.type
_entity.pdbx_description
1 polymer ?
#
loop_
_entity_poly.entity_id
_entity_poly.type
_entity_poly.pdbx_seq_one_letter_code
_entity_poly.pdbx_strand_id
1 'polypeptide(L)'
;MKKLLVSAAVSLVTLGLIFHLVAAGSGQRAELWPLLRDAAPLMLAAYLVCQIGQTLFRSERYRVLLRGAGEPRIPSSGHSFLATLARNALVDLLPARAGELGYLALMNLNYRVGAETCLSSMAVSFLFDLVALAAPWIRTQPSWPMLAGGAATLGLVCLAGLWGLFTLLPRWIVPLWNRLAAGIRMPRARRGADFISRTLEAVVRVRDRRLLLAAFLLSLGVRGFKYAGLFLLFRGVTLRHLPQMAAAGARHVLPALLAGEGAAALPLPALMGFGAYEGGSTAVWSLLGFAPAAALLAMLALHIVSQAADYTLGGAALVFITLGRRAARAEPVPARAPRYSRLLAAALLALLGASLLYAGLQWRALRKRGSLTPPPQGVALAVPPAGQAALARLEGRYRGRLVWSSNRGGNHDILLMELPAGTVRPVTRNLHTETYPRLSPDGRQVLFSRSQTPWVSQRNGIAW
;
A
#
# COMPACT_ATOMS: atom_id res chain seq x y z
N MET A 1 -14.59 5.08 17.03
CA MET A 1 -15.27 5.66 15.86
C MET A 1 -14.86 7.11 15.59
N LYS A 2 -15.07 8.08 16.49
CA LYS A 2 -14.69 9.51 16.25
C LYS A 2 -13.22 9.71 15.79
N LYS A 3 -12.25 9.07 16.45
CA LYS A 3 -10.81 9.15 16.07
C LYS A 3 -10.48 8.53 14.70
N LEU A 4 -11.21 7.48 14.29
CA LEU A 4 -11.05 6.84 12.99
C LEU A 4 -11.60 7.72 11.87
N LEU A 5 -12.75 8.39 12.11
CA LEU A 5 -13.33 9.32 11.15
C LEU A 5 -12.44 10.54 10.92
N VAL A 6 -11.88 11.12 11.99
CA VAL A 6 -10.89 12.21 11.88
C VAL A 6 -9.67 11.75 11.09
N SER A 7 -9.19 10.54 11.36
CA SER A 7 -8.02 10.02 10.67
C SER A 7 -8.26 9.75 9.19
N ALA A 8 -9.43 9.19 8.84
CA ALA A 8 -9.86 9.02 7.47
C ALA A 8 -9.99 10.38 6.74
N ALA A 9 -10.58 11.38 7.41
CA ALA A 9 -10.71 12.72 6.86
C ALA A 9 -9.34 13.36 6.60
N VAL A 10 -8.37 13.22 7.51
CA VAL A 10 -7.01 13.72 7.32
C VAL A 10 -6.33 13.03 6.14
N SER A 11 -6.42 11.70 6.03
CA SER A 11 -5.87 11.00 4.85
C SER A 11 -6.52 11.44 3.54
N LEU A 12 -7.84 11.62 3.50
CA LEU A 12 -8.55 12.10 2.31
C LEU A 12 -8.17 13.55 1.95
N VAL A 13 -8.04 14.43 2.94
CA VAL A 13 -7.63 15.83 2.74
C VAL A 13 -6.18 15.89 2.25
N THR A 14 -5.26 15.17 2.89
CA THR A 14 -3.85 15.13 2.47
C THR A 14 -3.73 14.56 1.07
N LEU A 15 -4.41 13.46 0.76
CA LEU A 15 -4.41 12.88 -0.58
C LEU A 15 -5.03 13.83 -1.62
N GLY A 16 -6.16 14.46 -1.28
CA GLY A 16 -6.83 15.45 -2.14
C GLY A 16 -5.98 16.68 -2.41
N LEU A 17 -5.26 17.19 -1.40
CA LEU A 17 -4.31 18.29 -1.56
C LEU A 17 -3.15 17.90 -2.47
N ILE A 18 -2.57 16.71 -2.26
CA ILE A 18 -1.48 16.22 -3.10
C ILE A 18 -1.97 16.07 -4.55
N PHE A 19 -3.16 15.50 -4.78
CA PHE A 19 -3.76 15.42 -6.11
C PHE A 19 -3.99 16.80 -6.75
N HIS A 20 -4.49 17.78 -5.99
CA HIS A 20 -4.73 19.13 -6.48
C HIS A 20 -3.44 19.83 -6.89
N LEU A 21 -2.40 19.78 -6.04
CA LEU A 21 -1.08 20.35 -6.33
C LEU A 21 -0.42 19.70 -7.55
N VAL A 22 -0.64 18.40 -7.73
CA VAL A 22 -0.12 17.61 -8.84
C VAL A 22 -0.88 17.86 -10.15
N ALA A 23 -2.21 17.96 -10.09
CA ALA A 23 -3.07 18.20 -11.25
C ALA A 23 -2.91 19.63 -11.79
N ALA A 24 -2.59 20.60 -10.94
CA ALA A 24 -2.32 21.98 -11.35
C ALA A 24 -1.02 22.14 -12.15
N GLY A 25 -0.12 21.15 -12.14
CA GLY A 25 1.26 21.27 -12.67
C GLY A 25 1.66 20.33 -13.82
N SER A 26 0.78 19.48 -14.37
CA SER A 26 1.21 18.47 -15.35
C SER A 26 0.27 18.30 -16.56
N GLY A 27 0.86 18.32 -17.76
CA GLY A 27 0.20 18.03 -19.04
C GLY A 27 0.07 16.54 -19.39
N GLN A 28 0.56 15.64 -18.53
CA GLN A 28 0.47 14.18 -18.71
C GLN A 28 -0.41 13.54 -17.62
N ARG A 29 -1.55 12.98 -18.05
CA ARG A 29 -2.49 12.26 -17.19
C ARG A 29 -2.11 10.78 -17.13
N ALA A 30 -1.15 10.41 -16.29
CA ALA A 30 -1.04 9.01 -15.88
C ALA A 30 -2.25 8.65 -15.00
N GLU A 31 -2.82 7.45 -15.18
CA GLU A 31 -3.99 7.00 -14.44
C GLU A 31 -3.61 5.89 -13.44
N LEU A 32 -4.19 5.91 -12.24
CA LEU A 32 -3.90 4.92 -11.20
C LEU A 32 -4.32 3.49 -11.60
N TRP A 33 -5.44 3.36 -12.31
CA TRP A 33 -6.04 2.05 -12.58
C TRP A 33 -5.17 1.16 -13.49
N PRO A 34 -4.61 1.64 -14.61
CA PRO A 34 -3.65 0.87 -15.40
C PRO A 34 -2.44 0.36 -14.62
N LEU A 35 -1.88 1.16 -13.70
CA LEU A 35 -0.75 0.74 -12.85
C LEU A 35 -1.10 -0.46 -11.96
N LEU A 36 -2.31 -0.48 -11.40
CA LEU A 36 -2.78 -1.56 -10.54
C LEU A 36 -3.13 -2.83 -11.34
N ARG A 37 -3.88 -2.67 -12.44
CA ARG A 37 -4.35 -3.78 -13.29
C ARG A 37 -3.19 -4.52 -13.94
N ASP A 38 -2.20 -3.78 -14.41
CA ASP A 38 -1.13 -4.32 -15.26
C ASP A 38 0.16 -4.59 -14.47
N ALA A 39 0.09 -4.58 -13.13
CA ALA A 39 1.23 -4.84 -12.27
C ALA A 39 1.86 -6.21 -12.55
N ALA A 40 3.19 -6.26 -12.66
CA ALA A 40 3.90 -7.45 -13.13
C ALA A 40 3.76 -8.64 -12.14
N PRO A 41 3.11 -9.76 -12.53
CA PRO A 41 2.79 -10.84 -11.60
C PRO A 41 4.00 -11.48 -10.92
N LEU A 42 5.10 -11.65 -11.66
CA LEU A 42 6.33 -12.23 -11.11
C LEU A 42 6.96 -11.34 -10.03
N MET A 43 6.93 -10.01 -10.21
CA MET A 43 7.44 -9.07 -9.22
C MET A 43 6.54 -9.01 -7.98
N LEU A 44 5.23 -9.14 -8.15
CA LEU A 44 4.29 -9.27 -7.04
C LEU A 44 4.52 -10.57 -6.25
N ALA A 45 4.72 -11.70 -6.94
CA ALA A 45 5.04 -12.97 -6.28
C ALA A 45 6.36 -12.89 -5.51
N ALA A 46 7.41 -12.30 -6.11
CA ALA A 46 8.70 -12.10 -5.45
C ALA A 46 8.57 -11.14 -4.25
N TYR A 47 7.75 -10.09 -4.34
CA TYR A 47 7.42 -9.24 -3.20
C TYR A 47 6.77 -10.02 -2.05
N LEU A 48 5.81 -10.91 -2.34
CA LEU A 48 5.17 -11.75 -1.31
C LEU A 48 6.17 -12.71 -0.64
N VAL A 49 7.12 -13.27 -1.41
CA VAL A 49 8.22 -14.08 -0.84
C VAL A 49 9.07 -13.23 0.11
N CYS A 50 9.42 -12.00 -0.30
CA CYS A 50 10.12 -11.06 0.58
C CYS A 50 9.29 -10.70 1.83
N GLN A 51 7.97 -10.59 1.70
CA GLN A 51 7.06 -10.31 2.82
C GLN A 51 7.07 -11.43 3.86
N ILE A 52 7.04 -12.68 3.42
CA ILE A 52 7.18 -13.85 4.27
C ILE A 52 8.57 -13.88 4.91
N GLY A 53 9.62 -13.63 4.12
CA GLY A 53 11.00 -13.56 4.57
C GLY A 53 11.20 -12.56 5.71
N GLN A 54 10.80 -11.30 5.52
CA GLN A 54 10.93 -10.29 6.58
C GLN A 54 10.12 -10.66 7.84
N THR A 55 8.98 -11.34 7.67
CA THR A 55 8.12 -11.76 8.79
C THR A 55 8.77 -12.87 9.61
N LEU A 56 9.43 -13.83 8.96
CA LEU A 56 10.21 -14.88 9.63
C LEU A 56 11.34 -14.27 10.48
N PHE A 57 12.14 -13.39 9.89
CA PHE A 57 13.25 -12.72 10.59
C PHE A 57 12.74 -11.87 11.76
N ARG A 58 11.63 -11.13 11.56
CA ARG A 58 11.02 -10.30 12.61
C ARG A 58 10.48 -11.14 13.76
N SER A 59 9.80 -12.25 13.43
CA SER A 59 9.27 -13.20 14.41
C SER A 59 10.40 -13.81 15.26
N GLU A 60 11.46 -14.31 14.64
CA GLU A 60 12.58 -14.90 15.38
C GLU A 60 13.33 -13.86 16.22
N ARG A 61 13.44 -12.62 15.73
CA ARG A 61 14.02 -11.51 16.51
C ARG A 61 13.24 -11.28 17.80
N TYR A 62 11.92 -11.24 17.73
CA TYR A 62 11.09 -11.08 18.93
C TYR A 62 11.33 -12.23 19.92
N ARG A 63 11.40 -13.48 19.45
CA ARG A 63 11.68 -14.64 20.31
C ARG A 63 13.05 -14.57 20.98
N VAL A 64 14.08 -14.14 20.25
CA VAL A 64 15.44 -13.92 20.78
C VAL A 64 15.44 -12.85 21.88
N LEU A 65 14.72 -11.74 21.68
CA LEU A 65 14.64 -10.66 22.66
C LEU A 65 13.80 -11.05 23.89
N LEU A 66 12.72 -11.81 23.72
CA LEU A 66 11.94 -12.36 24.84
C LEU A 66 12.79 -13.30 25.71
N ARG A 67 13.61 -14.16 25.09
CA ARG A 67 14.60 -14.99 25.81
C ARG A 67 15.57 -14.12 26.60
N GLY A 68 16.13 -13.09 25.98
CA GLY A 68 17.08 -12.18 26.62
C GLY A 68 16.48 -11.37 27.77
N ALA A 69 15.17 -11.09 27.73
CA ALA A 69 14.46 -10.41 28.81
C ALA A 69 14.12 -11.34 29.99
N GLY A 70 14.35 -12.65 29.84
CA GLY A 70 14.05 -13.67 30.86
C GLY A 70 12.59 -14.10 30.88
N GLU A 71 11.87 -14.02 29.74
CA GLU A 71 10.48 -14.45 29.67
C GLU A 71 10.35 -15.97 29.87
N PRO A 72 9.57 -16.44 30.86
CA PRO A 72 9.48 -17.87 31.19
C PRO A 72 8.81 -18.72 30.11
N ARG A 73 7.89 -18.15 29.33
CA ARG A 73 7.14 -18.86 28.29
C ARG A 73 7.28 -18.16 26.95
N ILE A 74 8.22 -18.64 26.14
CA ILE A 74 8.46 -18.09 24.81
C ILE A 74 7.47 -18.70 23.81
N PRO A 75 6.75 -17.89 23.03
CA PRO A 75 5.91 -18.39 21.95
C PRO A 75 6.64 -19.33 20.98
N SER A 76 5.90 -20.31 20.45
CA SER A 76 6.41 -21.18 19.38
C SER A 76 6.73 -20.35 18.12
N SER A 77 7.59 -20.87 17.24
CA SER A 77 7.94 -20.18 15.99
C SER A 77 6.68 -19.90 15.16
N GLY A 78 5.78 -20.88 15.04
CA GLY A 78 4.52 -20.74 14.30
C GLY A 78 3.58 -19.69 14.89
N HIS A 79 3.37 -19.69 16.23
CA HIS A 79 2.54 -18.67 16.87
C HIS A 79 3.14 -17.27 16.72
N SER A 80 4.45 -17.14 16.97
CA SER A 80 5.17 -15.88 16.82
C SER A 80 5.13 -15.36 15.39
N PHE A 81 5.22 -16.25 14.40
CA PHE A 81 5.12 -15.90 12.98
C PHE A 81 3.73 -15.37 12.65
N LEU A 82 2.67 -16.10 13.00
CA LEU A 82 1.29 -15.67 12.77
C LEU A 82 0.98 -14.36 13.51
N ALA A 83 1.44 -14.22 14.76
CA ALA A 83 1.26 -13.01 15.56
C ALA A 83 1.97 -11.80 14.92
N THR A 84 3.18 -12.01 14.40
CA THR A 84 3.93 -10.97 13.68
C THR A 84 3.23 -10.57 12.39
N LEU A 85 2.68 -11.54 11.68
CA LEU A 85 2.00 -11.35 10.40
C LEU A 85 0.67 -10.59 10.58
N ALA A 86 -0.11 -10.96 11.59
CA ALA A 86 -1.29 -10.20 12.02
C ALA A 86 -0.94 -8.79 12.51
N ARG A 87 0.15 -8.64 13.27
CA ARG A 87 0.65 -7.34 13.74
C ARG A 87 0.98 -6.41 12.57
N ASN A 88 1.61 -6.90 11.50
CA ASN A 88 1.97 -6.06 10.35
C ASN A 88 0.74 -5.37 9.75
N ALA A 89 -0.37 -6.10 9.59
CA ALA A 89 -1.64 -5.53 9.16
C ALA A 89 -2.22 -4.52 10.18
N LEU A 90 -2.19 -4.84 11.47
CA LEU A 90 -2.78 -3.99 12.51
C LEU A 90 -2.06 -2.65 12.66
N VAL A 91 -0.73 -2.64 12.53
CA VAL A 91 0.10 -1.43 12.67
C VAL A 91 -0.26 -0.37 11.65
N ASP A 92 -0.55 -0.79 10.42
CA ASP A 92 -0.92 0.14 9.37
C ASP A 92 -2.39 0.54 9.51
N LEU A 93 -3.29 -0.39 9.87
CA LEU A 93 -4.72 -0.09 9.97
C LEU A 93 -5.09 1.00 10.99
N LEU A 94 -4.41 1.05 12.13
CA LEU A 94 -4.79 1.89 13.26
C LEU A 94 -3.98 3.19 13.32
N PRO A 95 -4.63 4.35 13.57
CA PRO A 95 -3.94 5.64 13.61
C PRO A 95 -2.91 5.71 14.74
N ALA A 96 -1.91 6.59 14.56
CA ALA A 96 -0.85 6.84 15.53
C ALA A 96 -0.12 5.57 16.00
N ARG A 97 0.00 4.57 15.11
CA ARG A 97 0.64 3.28 15.38
C ARG A 97 0.04 2.51 16.57
N ALA A 98 -1.23 2.76 16.91
CA ALA A 98 -1.90 2.03 17.99
C ALA A 98 -1.93 0.51 17.74
N GLY A 99 -1.83 0.07 16.47
CA GLY A 99 -1.69 -1.34 16.10
C GLY A 99 -0.42 -2.02 16.58
N GLU A 100 0.60 -1.26 16.98
CA GLU A 100 1.80 -1.79 17.64
C GLU A 100 1.44 -2.53 18.93
N LEU A 101 0.40 -2.07 19.64
CA LEU A 101 -0.10 -2.74 20.84
C LEU A 101 -0.78 -4.08 20.53
N GLY A 102 -1.17 -4.33 19.28
CA GLY A 102 -1.67 -5.62 18.82
C GLY A 102 -0.65 -6.74 19.03
N TYR A 103 0.65 -6.42 18.94
CA TYR A 103 1.73 -7.36 19.25
C TYR A 103 1.62 -7.94 20.66
N LEU A 104 1.37 -7.09 21.66
CA LEU A 104 1.27 -7.49 23.07
C LEU A 104 0.12 -8.49 23.25
N ALA A 105 -1.05 -8.16 22.69
CA ALA A 105 -2.23 -9.00 22.79
C ALA A 105 -2.03 -10.35 22.09
N LEU A 106 -1.43 -10.36 20.90
CA LEU A 106 -1.22 -11.56 20.11
C LEU A 106 -0.14 -12.47 20.69
N MET A 107 0.95 -11.90 21.23
CA MET A 107 2.01 -12.68 21.88
C MET A 107 1.57 -13.24 23.24
N ASN A 108 0.75 -12.49 23.98
CA ASN A 108 0.21 -12.97 25.25
C ASN A 108 -0.78 -14.14 25.06
N LEU A 109 -1.47 -14.19 23.92
CA LEU A 109 -2.48 -15.20 23.64
C LEU A 109 -1.93 -16.62 23.83
N ASN A 110 -2.46 -17.34 24.82
CA ASN A 110 -2.06 -18.68 25.25
C ASN A 110 -0.66 -18.84 25.88
N TYR A 111 0.25 -17.88 25.75
CA TYR A 111 1.60 -17.98 26.30
C TYR A 111 1.81 -17.19 27.61
N ARG A 112 0.89 -16.28 27.97
CA ARG A 112 0.97 -15.38 29.15
C ARG A 112 2.23 -14.52 29.19
N VAL A 113 2.74 -14.15 28.01
CA VAL A 113 3.93 -13.28 27.88
C VAL A 113 3.69 -11.95 28.59
N GLY A 114 4.68 -11.49 29.37
CA GLY A 114 4.63 -10.20 30.05
C GLY A 114 4.48 -9.02 29.08
N ALA A 115 3.67 -8.03 29.43
CA ALA A 115 3.55 -6.83 28.60
C ALA A 115 4.86 -6.01 28.60
N GLU A 116 5.55 -6.00 29.73
CA GLU A 116 6.85 -5.38 29.95
C GLU A 116 7.97 -5.97 29.06
N THR A 117 8.00 -7.29 28.88
CA THR A 117 8.99 -7.98 28.04
C THR A 117 8.66 -7.81 26.57
N CYS A 118 7.37 -7.81 26.20
CA CYS A 118 6.94 -7.42 24.86
C CYS A 118 7.37 -5.99 24.52
N LEU A 119 7.10 -5.00 25.39
CA LEU A 119 7.49 -3.60 25.15
C LEU A 119 9.02 -3.44 25.08
N SER A 120 9.76 -4.12 25.96
CA SER A 120 11.22 -4.18 25.89
C SER A 120 11.69 -4.70 24.52
N SER A 121 11.14 -5.85 24.07
CA SER A 121 11.49 -6.43 22.78
C SER A 121 11.18 -5.50 21.62
N MET A 122 10.10 -4.72 21.69
CA MET A 122 9.75 -3.72 20.68
C MET A 122 10.70 -2.52 20.68
N ALA A 123 11.07 -2.01 21.87
CA ALA A 123 11.98 -0.88 21.99
C ALA A 123 13.38 -1.19 21.44
N VAL A 124 13.95 -2.34 21.84
CA VAL A 124 15.26 -2.80 21.34
C VAL A 124 15.20 -3.08 19.84
N SER A 125 14.12 -3.72 19.39
CA SER A 125 13.85 -3.96 17.96
C SER A 125 13.83 -2.67 17.14
N PHE A 126 13.10 -1.66 17.59
CA PHE A 126 12.96 -0.38 16.90
C PHE A 126 14.32 0.32 16.73
N LEU A 127 15.16 0.29 17.77
CA LEU A 127 16.50 0.85 17.69
C LEU A 127 17.35 0.10 16.65
N PHE A 128 17.41 -1.23 16.70
CA PHE A 128 18.18 -2.01 15.72
C PHE A 128 17.65 -1.87 14.29
N ASP A 129 16.34 -1.71 14.14
CA ASP A 129 15.72 -1.38 12.87
C ASP A 129 16.20 -0.04 12.30
N LEU A 130 16.33 1.00 13.15
CA LEU A 130 16.90 2.30 12.74
C LEU A 130 18.37 2.17 12.34
N VAL A 131 19.17 1.44 13.11
CA VAL A 131 20.60 1.22 12.78
C VAL A 131 20.74 0.45 11.47
N ALA A 132 19.96 -0.62 11.29
CA ALA A 132 19.93 -1.41 10.06
C ALA A 132 19.50 -0.57 8.84
N LEU A 133 18.68 0.47 9.06
CA LEU A 133 18.25 1.41 8.04
C LEU A 133 19.36 2.36 7.57
N ALA A 134 20.22 2.78 8.49
CA ALA A 134 21.29 3.73 8.22
C ALA A 134 22.46 3.09 7.43
N ALA A 135 22.70 1.79 7.61
CA ALA A 135 23.86 1.10 7.05
C ALA A 135 23.98 1.17 5.50
N PRO A 136 22.91 1.04 4.70
CA PRO A 136 23.00 1.17 3.24
C PRO A 136 23.32 2.60 2.75
N TRP A 137 22.89 3.63 3.47
CA TRP A 137 23.03 5.03 3.05
C TRP A 137 24.47 5.53 3.12
N ILE A 138 25.20 5.10 4.14
CA ILE A 138 26.60 5.49 4.37
C ILE A 138 27.47 5.05 3.19
N ARG A 139 27.11 3.93 2.53
CA ARG A 139 27.90 3.37 1.42
C ARG A 139 27.57 3.98 0.05
N THR A 140 26.40 4.59 -0.12
CA THR A 140 25.93 5.04 -1.44
C THR A 140 26.19 6.51 -1.76
N GLN A 141 26.94 7.25 -0.90
CA GLN A 141 27.25 8.69 -1.03
C GLN A 141 26.18 9.45 -1.85
N PRO A 142 24.99 9.71 -1.27
CA PRO A 142 23.94 10.37 -2.03
C PRO A 142 24.49 11.69 -2.58
N SER A 143 24.48 11.85 -3.90
CA SER A 143 25.01 13.02 -4.62
C SER A 143 24.27 14.33 -4.31
N TRP A 144 23.33 14.32 -3.36
CA TRP A 144 22.40 15.39 -3.04
C TRP A 144 22.56 15.79 -1.57
N PRO A 145 22.94 17.06 -1.27
CA PRO A 145 23.21 17.54 0.08
C PRO A 145 22.08 17.28 1.09
N MET A 146 20.82 17.35 0.65
CA MET A 146 19.66 17.13 1.52
C MET A 146 19.51 15.65 1.95
N LEU A 147 19.76 14.71 1.03
CA LEU A 147 19.75 13.27 1.31
C LEU A 147 20.92 12.86 2.20
N ALA A 148 22.10 13.49 1.99
CA ALA A 148 23.25 13.33 2.87
C ALA A 148 22.95 13.84 4.29
N GLY A 149 22.30 15.01 4.42
CA GLY A 149 21.85 15.56 5.69
C GLY A 149 20.87 14.63 6.42
N GLY A 150 19.86 14.10 5.73
CA GLY A 150 18.92 13.15 6.32
C GLY A 150 19.58 11.86 6.81
N ALA A 151 20.54 11.32 6.05
CA ALA A 151 21.32 10.16 6.46
C ALA A 151 22.19 10.44 7.69
N ALA A 152 22.84 11.61 7.75
CA ALA A 152 23.64 12.04 8.89
C ALA A 152 22.78 12.19 10.15
N THR A 153 21.62 12.84 10.05
CA THR A 153 20.67 12.95 11.16
C THR A 153 20.21 11.57 11.64
N LEU A 154 19.85 10.65 10.73
CA LEU A 154 19.48 9.29 11.10
C LEU A 154 20.63 8.56 11.81
N GLY A 155 21.87 8.72 11.33
CA GLY A 155 23.07 8.18 11.96
C GLY A 155 23.27 8.71 13.39
N LEU A 156 23.12 10.03 13.60
CA LEU A 156 23.19 10.65 14.92
C LEU A 156 22.09 10.12 15.86
N VAL A 157 20.85 10.00 15.38
CA VAL A 157 19.74 9.43 16.15
C VAL A 157 20.03 7.98 16.54
N CYS A 158 20.61 7.19 15.63
CA CYS A 158 21.02 5.82 15.91
C CYS A 158 22.11 5.75 16.98
N LEU A 159 23.15 6.58 16.87
CA LEU A 159 24.23 6.64 17.85
C LEU A 159 23.71 7.08 19.23
N ALA A 160 22.88 8.13 19.27
CA ALA A 160 22.25 8.62 20.49
C ALA A 160 21.33 7.55 21.11
N GLY A 161 20.57 6.81 20.29
CA GLY A 161 19.72 5.72 20.75
C GLY A 161 20.50 4.53 21.31
N LEU A 162 21.59 4.11 20.64
CA LEU A 162 22.49 3.05 21.13
C LEU A 162 23.19 3.45 22.42
N TRP A 163 23.73 4.66 22.48
CA TRP A 163 24.32 5.20 23.69
C TRP A 163 23.26 5.28 24.81
N GLY A 164 22.10 5.86 24.50
CA GLY A 164 20.94 5.91 25.39
C GLY A 164 20.60 4.55 26.00
N LEU A 165 20.46 3.53 25.17
CA LEU A 165 20.07 2.18 25.57
C LEU A 165 21.15 1.47 26.41
N PHE A 166 22.41 1.52 25.98
CA PHE A 166 23.48 0.70 26.56
C PHE A 166 24.28 1.36 27.68
N THR A 167 24.29 2.69 27.74
CA THR A 167 25.06 3.45 28.75
C THR A 167 24.15 4.25 29.66
N LEU A 168 23.32 5.15 29.12
CA LEU A 168 22.56 6.13 29.90
C LEU A 168 21.39 5.48 30.65
N LEU A 169 20.65 4.58 29.99
CA LEU A 169 19.51 3.87 30.56
C LEU A 169 19.86 3.09 31.84
N PRO A 170 20.83 2.15 31.83
CA PRO A 170 21.16 1.37 33.03
C PRO A 170 21.91 2.18 34.10
N ARG A 171 22.74 3.16 33.72
CA ARG A 171 23.59 3.89 34.69
C ARG A 171 22.89 5.08 35.35
N TRP A 172 22.00 5.75 34.63
CA TRP A 172 21.41 7.02 35.08
C TRP A 172 19.89 6.96 35.13
N ILE A 173 19.22 6.55 34.05
CA ILE A 173 17.74 6.58 34.00
C ILE A 173 17.13 5.61 35.01
N VAL A 174 17.55 4.34 35.02
CA VAL A 174 16.95 3.33 35.92
C VAL A 174 17.13 3.70 37.39
N PRO A 175 18.34 4.05 37.88
CA PRO A 175 18.51 4.48 39.26
C PRO A 175 17.73 5.74 39.61
N LEU A 176 17.71 6.75 38.73
CA LEU A 176 16.95 7.98 38.93
C LEU A 176 15.44 7.71 39.01
N TRP A 177 14.92 6.92 38.07
CA TRP A 177 13.52 6.52 38.04
C TRP A 177 13.14 5.77 39.32
N ASN A 178 13.96 4.82 39.77
CA ASN A 178 13.68 4.05 40.99
C ASN A 178 13.65 4.95 42.24
N ARG A 179 14.50 5.98 42.32
CA ARG A 179 14.45 6.98 43.40
C ARG A 179 13.16 7.79 43.36
N LEU A 180 12.74 8.25 42.17
CA LEU A 180 11.49 9.00 42.00
C LEU A 180 10.26 8.13 42.29
N ALA A 181 10.25 6.90 41.79
CA ALA A 181 9.17 5.94 41.95
C ALA A 181 8.97 5.54 43.43
N ALA A 182 10.03 5.49 44.23
CA ALA A 182 9.95 5.21 45.67
C ALA A 182 9.09 6.25 46.44
N GLY A 183 9.00 7.48 45.94
CA GLY A 183 8.16 8.53 46.53
C GLY A 183 6.65 8.37 46.24
N ILE A 184 6.26 7.49 45.31
CA ILE A 184 4.87 7.35 44.87
C ILE A 184 4.08 6.48 45.86
N ARG A 185 3.22 7.14 46.66
CA ARG A 185 2.40 6.46 47.68
C ARG A 185 1.02 6.04 47.18
N MET A 186 0.46 6.69 46.17
CA MET A 186 -0.89 6.39 45.68
C MET A 186 -0.95 5.02 44.98
N PRO A 187 -1.88 4.10 45.33
CA PRO A 187 -1.88 2.73 44.81
C PRO A 187 -2.01 2.59 43.28
N ARG A 188 -2.78 3.48 42.63
CA ARG A 188 -2.92 3.48 41.16
C ARG A 188 -1.63 3.97 40.48
N ALA A 189 -1.03 5.04 41.00
CA ALA A 189 0.22 5.58 40.47
C ALA A 189 1.39 4.61 40.70
N ARG A 190 1.42 3.93 41.86
CA ARG A 190 2.44 2.93 42.18
C ARG A 190 2.42 1.74 41.23
N ARG A 191 1.22 1.22 40.89
CA ARG A 191 1.08 0.19 39.84
C ARG A 191 1.66 0.62 38.49
N GLY A 192 1.40 1.87 38.08
CA GLY A 192 1.98 2.44 36.87
C GLY A 192 3.50 2.54 36.96
N ALA A 193 4.02 2.96 38.12
CA ALA A 193 5.45 3.08 38.34
C ALA A 193 6.17 1.72 38.32
N ASP A 194 5.60 0.71 38.99
CA ASP A 194 6.11 -0.66 39.01
C ASP A 194 6.10 -1.28 37.60
N PHE A 195 5.13 -0.93 36.76
CA PHE A 195 5.11 -1.35 35.36
C PHE A 195 6.25 -0.72 34.54
N ILE A 196 6.50 0.58 34.73
CA ILE A 196 7.63 1.27 34.08
C ILE A 196 8.95 0.67 34.55
N SER A 197 9.15 0.48 35.86
CA SER A 197 10.36 -0.13 36.41
C SER A 197 10.62 -1.52 35.82
N ARG A 198 9.60 -2.40 35.78
CA ARG A 198 9.74 -3.72 35.16
C ARG A 198 10.07 -3.65 33.67
N THR A 199 9.52 -2.69 32.94
CA THR A 199 9.82 -2.49 31.51
C THR A 199 11.26 -2.03 31.31
N LEU A 200 11.72 -1.05 32.08
CA LEU A 200 13.11 -0.56 32.02
C LEU A 200 14.11 -1.67 32.39
N GLU A 201 13.82 -2.44 33.44
CA GLU A 201 14.61 -3.61 33.83
C GLU A 201 14.62 -4.67 32.73
N ALA A 202 13.47 -4.97 32.11
CA ALA A 202 13.39 -5.93 31.01
C ALA A 202 14.24 -5.49 29.81
N VAL A 203 14.36 -4.18 29.54
CA VAL A 203 15.28 -3.63 28.52
C VAL A 203 16.74 -3.84 28.94
N VAL A 204 17.07 -3.54 30.19
CA VAL A 204 18.43 -3.69 30.73
C VAL A 204 18.87 -5.16 30.83
N ARG A 205 17.95 -6.11 31.00
CA ARG A 205 18.28 -7.56 31.02
C ARG A 205 18.80 -8.06 29.68
N VAL A 206 18.35 -7.48 28.56
CA VAL A 206 18.81 -7.83 27.22
C VAL A 206 20.21 -7.22 26.97
N ARG A 207 21.24 -7.75 27.64
CA ARG A 207 22.63 -7.28 27.51
C ARG A 207 23.62 -8.35 27.05
N ASP A 208 23.16 -9.58 26.90
CA ASP A 208 23.98 -10.64 26.32
C ASP A 208 24.41 -10.24 24.90
N ARG A 209 25.73 -10.13 24.70
CA ARG A 209 26.32 -9.68 23.42
C ARG A 209 25.93 -10.58 22.24
N ARG A 210 25.77 -11.90 22.47
CA ARG A 210 25.39 -12.86 21.43
C ARG A 210 23.92 -12.68 21.05
N LEU A 211 23.03 -12.50 22.02
CA LEU A 211 21.62 -12.24 21.76
C LEU A 211 21.40 -10.90 21.04
N LEU A 212 22.13 -9.85 21.44
CA LEU A 212 22.07 -8.55 20.79
C LEU A 212 22.60 -8.59 19.36
N LEU A 213 23.73 -9.28 19.13
CA LEU A 213 24.25 -9.48 17.78
C LEU A 213 23.25 -10.27 16.91
N ALA A 214 22.67 -11.34 17.45
CA ALA A 214 21.63 -12.10 16.74
C ALA A 214 20.42 -11.22 16.41
N ALA A 215 19.92 -10.43 17.36
CA ALA A 215 18.79 -9.54 17.13
C ALA A 215 19.10 -8.41 16.11
N PHE A 216 20.34 -7.93 16.09
CA PHE A 216 20.81 -6.96 15.09
C PHE A 216 20.90 -7.58 13.69
N LEU A 217 21.51 -8.76 13.54
CA LEU A 217 21.58 -9.50 12.27
C LEU A 217 20.18 -9.86 11.76
N LEU A 218 19.26 -10.23 12.65
CA LEU A 218 17.87 -10.46 12.29
C LEU A 218 17.20 -9.16 11.80
N SER A 219 17.50 -8.01 12.42
CA SER A 219 17.01 -6.69 11.96
C SER A 219 17.54 -6.32 10.58
N LEU A 220 18.82 -6.64 10.27
CA LEU A 220 19.36 -6.51 8.92
C LEU A 220 18.59 -7.37 7.92
N GLY A 221 18.24 -8.61 8.28
CA GLY A 221 17.40 -9.48 7.45
C GLY A 221 15.99 -8.92 7.25
N VAL A 222 15.34 -8.42 8.30
CA VAL A 222 14.02 -7.75 8.22
C VAL A 222 14.09 -6.60 7.21
N ARG A 223 15.08 -5.72 7.33
CA ARG A 223 15.22 -4.55 6.46
C ARG A 223 15.62 -4.93 5.03
N GLY A 224 16.53 -5.88 4.88
CA GLY A 224 16.96 -6.41 3.59
C GLY A 224 15.79 -6.98 2.79
N PHE A 225 15.01 -7.90 3.38
CA PHE A 225 13.83 -8.45 2.72
C PHE A 225 12.75 -7.40 2.48
N LYS A 226 12.49 -6.50 3.44
CA LYS A 226 11.49 -5.45 3.27
C LYS A 226 11.80 -4.56 2.06
N TYR A 227 13.00 -3.99 2.00
CA TYR A 227 13.35 -3.07 0.92
C TYR A 227 13.60 -3.77 -0.42
N ALA A 228 14.11 -5.01 -0.42
CA ALA A 228 14.16 -5.81 -1.64
C ALA A 228 12.73 -6.05 -2.18
N GLY A 229 11.80 -6.43 -1.31
CA GLY A 229 10.41 -6.62 -1.67
C GLY A 229 9.75 -5.34 -2.19
N LEU A 230 9.88 -4.23 -1.46
CA LEU A 230 9.31 -2.94 -1.89
C LEU A 230 9.93 -2.43 -3.20
N PHE A 231 11.22 -2.66 -3.42
CA PHE A 231 11.87 -2.34 -4.70
C PHE A 231 11.31 -3.19 -5.85
N LEU A 232 11.12 -4.50 -5.63
CA LEU A 232 10.50 -5.38 -6.62
C LEU A 232 9.07 -4.97 -6.92
N LEU A 233 8.28 -4.66 -5.88
CA LEU A 233 6.92 -4.17 -6.03
C LEU A 233 6.87 -2.85 -6.80
N PHE A 234 7.76 -1.91 -6.47
CA PHE A 234 7.91 -0.64 -7.18
C PHE A 234 8.14 -0.85 -8.67
N ARG A 235 9.11 -1.71 -9.04
CA ARG A 235 9.31 -2.05 -10.46
C ARG A 235 8.08 -2.72 -11.04
N GLY A 236 7.41 -3.59 -10.28
CA GLY A 236 6.22 -4.32 -10.71
C GLY A 236 5.07 -3.41 -11.11
N VAL A 237 4.82 -2.34 -10.36
CA VAL A 237 3.74 -1.37 -10.64
C VAL A 237 4.13 -0.30 -11.67
N THR A 238 5.43 -0.03 -11.87
CA THR A 238 5.91 1.03 -12.78
C THR A 238 6.29 0.53 -14.17
N LEU A 239 6.65 -0.75 -14.33
CA LEU A 239 7.30 -1.29 -15.55
C LEU A 239 6.60 -0.95 -16.87
N ARG A 240 5.26 -1.02 -16.90
CA ARG A 240 4.47 -0.89 -18.14
C ARG A 240 4.03 0.53 -18.44
N HIS A 241 3.70 1.31 -17.41
CA HIS A 241 3.05 2.62 -17.56
C HIS A 241 3.96 3.79 -17.20
N LEU A 242 5.06 3.55 -16.47
CA LEU A 242 6.02 4.56 -16.03
C LEU A 242 7.47 4.09 -16.27
N PRO A 243 7.89 3.87 -17.54
CA PRO A 243 9.18 3.26 -17.86
C PRO A 243 10.38 4.07 -17.37
N GLN A 244 10.29 5.40 -17.35
CA GLN A 244 11.34 6.27 -16.80
C GLN A 244 11.57 6.00 -15.31
N MET A 245 10.50 5.81 -14.53
CA MET A 245 10.60 5.45 -13.12
C MET A 245 11.05 4.00 -12.93
N ALA A 246 10.58 3.07 -13.77
CA ALA A 246 10.97 1.66 -13.71
C ALA A 246 12.47 1.42 -14.01
N ALA A 247 13.09 2.34 -14.77
CA ALA A 247 14.53 2.37 -15.05
C ALA A 247 15.36 2.91 -13.87
N ALA A 248 14.73 3.54 -12.88
CA ALA A 248 15.44 4.08 -11.72
C ALA A 248 16.05 2.94 -10.88
N GLY A 249 17.36 3.03 -10.65
CA GLY A 249 18.08 2.07 -9.80
C GLY A 249 17.75 2.23 -8.30
N ALA A 250 18.20 1.26 -7.49
CA ALA A 250 17.99 1.23 -6.04
C ALA A 250 18.41 2.52 -5.32
N ARG A 251 19.45 3.22 -5.82
CA ARG A 251 19.91 4.51 -5.28
C ARG A 251 18.87 5.63 -5.32
N HIS A 252 17.84 5.53 -6.17
CA HIS A 252 16.75 6.50 -6.26
C HIS A 252 15.52 5.99 -5.50
N VAL A 253 15.18 4.71 -5.71
CA VAL A 253 13.96 4.10 -5.16
C VAL A 253 14.02 3.98 -3.64
N LEU A 254 15.16 3.54 -3.08
CA LEU A 254 15.27 3.31 -1.63
C LEU A 254 15.10 4.60 -0.81
N PRO A 255 15.75 5.73 -1.16
CA PRO A 255 15.47 7.01 -0.50
C PRO A 255 14.01 7.42 -0.51
N ALA A 256 13.31 7.24 -1.64
CA ALA A 256 11.90 7.59 -1.75
C ALA A 256 11.01 6.70 -0.88
N LEU A 257 11.24 5.38 -0.87
CA LEU A 257 10.52 4.44 0.01
C LEU A 257 10.73 4.79 1.49
N LEU A 258 11.95 5.14 1.86
CA LEU A 258 12.31 5.51 3.23
C LEU A 258 11.68 6.82 3.68
N ALA A 259 11.65 7.82 2.81
CA ALA A 259 10.97 9.07 3.10
C ALA A 259 9.46 8.87 3.29
N GLY A 260 8.83 8.01 2.49
CA GLY A 260 7.43 7.62 2.68
C GLY A 260 7.20 6.93 4.01
N GLU A 261 8.03 5.94 4.37
CA GLU A 261 7.95 5.29 5.68
C GLU A 261 8.17 6.26 6.85
N GLY A 262 9.14 7.17 6.71
CA GLY A 262 9.43 8.19 7.72
C GLY A 262 8.26 9.16 7.91
N ALA A 263 7.67 9.63 6.81
CA ALA A 263 6.49 10.50 6.85
C ALA A 263 5.27 9.79 7.45
N ALA A 264 5.04 8.52 7.10
CA ALA A 264 3.97 7.71 7.68
C ALA A 264 4.22 7.32 9.15
N ALA A 265 5.48 7.37 9.62
CA ALA A 265 5.83 7.11 11.01
C ALA A 265 5.60 8.31 11.94
N LEU A 266 5.39 9.51 11.40
CA LEU A 266 5.05 10.68 12.20
C LEU A 266 3.72 10.45 12.94
N PRO A 267 3.50 11.08 14.10
CA PRO A 267 2.26 10.98 14.87
C PRO A 267 1.11 11.77 14.20
N LEU A 268 1.02 11.70 12.88
CA LEU A 268 -0.07 12.23 12.09
C LEU A 268 -1.25 11.26 12.19
N PRO A 269 -2.48 11.75 12.30
CA PRO A 269 -3.67 10.90 12.27
C PRO A 269 -3.96 10.43 10.84
N ALA A 270 -2.99 9.87 10.11
CA ALA A 270 -3.21 9.28 8.80
C ALA A 270 -3.74 7.84 8.95
N LEU A 271 -4.85 7.53 8.28
CA LEU A 271 -5.42 6.19 8.24
C LEU A 271 -4.57 5.36 7.25
N MET A 272 -4.00 4.25 7.70
CA MET A 272 -3.18 3.37 6.85
C MET A 272 -1.96 4.07 6.25
N GLY A 273 -1.54 5.20 6.83
CA GLY A 273 -0.44 6.02 6.30
C GLY A 273 -0.75 6.74 4.98
N PHE A 274 -1.98 6.61 4.43
CA PHE A 274 -2.35 7.27 3.17
C PHE A 274 -2.23 8.79 3.28
N GLY A 275 -1.67 9.39 2.23
CA GLY A 275 -1.32 10.80 2.13
C GLY A 275 0.09 11.08 2.65
N ALA A 276 0.41 10.60 3.86
CA ALA A 276 1.73 10.81 4.47
C ALA A 276 2.82 10.00 3.74
N TYR A 277 2.57 8.71 3.48
CA TYR A 277 3.50 7.83 2.77
C TYR A 277 3.77 8.35 1.36
N GLU A 278 2.71 8.62 0.61
CA GLU A 278 2.81 9.11 -0.76
C GLU A 278 3.46 10.48 -0.83
N GLY A 279 3.11 11.40 0.08
CA GLY A 279 3.68 12.74 0.15
C GLY A 279 5.19 12.71 0.41
N GLY A 280 5.62 11.92 1.41
CA GLY A 280 7.05 11.77 1.73
C GLY A 280 7.85 11.20 0.58
N SER A 281 7.35 10.15 -0.07
CA SER A 281 8.02 9.56 -1.24
C SER A 281 8.01 10.47 -2.46
N THR A 282 6.89 11.15 -2.74
CA THR A 282 6.74 12.07 -3.89
C THR A 282 7.69 13.25 -3.77
N ALA A 283 7.88 13.78 -2.57
CA ALA A 283 8.85 14.86 -2.32
C ALA A 283 10.27 14.46 -2.74
N VAL A 284 10.72 13.26 -2.34
CA VAL A 284 12.05 12.76 -2.74
C VAL A 284 12.13 12.50 -4.24
N TRP A 285 11.12 11.89 -4.86
CA TRP A 285 11.12 11.69 -6.31
C TRP A 285 11.17 13.01 -7.09
N SER A 286 10.47 14.04 -6.60
CA SER A 286 10.47 15.38 -7.22
C SER A 286 11.85 16.01 -7.14
N LEU A 287 12.53 15.87 -6.00
CA LEU A 287 13.92 16.32 -5.83
C LEU A 287 14.91 15.55 -6.72
N LEU A 288 14.59 14.31 -7.06
CA LEU A 288 15.35 13.50 -8.01
C LEU A 288 15.02 13.82 -9.49
N GLY A 289 14.21 14.85 -9.74
CA GLY A 289 13.87 15.33 -11.08
C GLY A 289 12.74 14.58 -11.76
N PHE A 290 12.01 13.71 -11.04
CA PHE A 290 10.86 12.99 -11.60
C PHE A 290 9.59 13.84 -11.50
N ALA A 291 8.70 13.69 -12.48
CA ALA A 291 7.42 14.38 -12.49
C ALA A 291 6.61 14.03 -11.22
N PRO A 292 6.16 15.04 -10.42
CA PRO A 292 5.43 14.79 -9.17
C PRO A 292 4.17 13.95 -9.37
N ALA A 293 3.50 14.10 -10.51
CA ALA A 293 2.30 13.33 -10.86
C ALA A 293 2.57 11.83 -11.00
N ALA A 294 3.59 11.48 -11.78
CA ALA A 294 4.01 10.10 -11.98
C ALA A 294 4.50 9.50 -10.66
N ALA A 295 5.27 10.26 -9.88
CA ALA A 295 5.77 9.83 -8.58
C ALA A 295 4.64 9.53 -7.59
N LEU A 296 3.66 10.43 -7.46
CA LEU A 296 2.49 10.22 -6.62
C LEU A 296 1.77 8.93 -7.00
N LEU A 297 1.48 8.74 -8.29
CA LEU A 297 0.72 7.58 -8.77
C LEU A 297 1.48 6.27 -8.59
N ALA A 298 2.79 6.26 -8.87
CA ALA A 298 3.65 5.09 -8.66
C ALA A 298 3.65 4.68 -7.18
N MET A 299 3.83 5.66 -6.28
CA MET A 299 3.90 5.41 -4.84
C MET A 299 2.54 5.04 -4.25
N LEU A 300 1.46 5.65 -4.72
CA LEU A 300 0.09 5.28 -4.36
C LEU A 300 -0.24 3.85 -4.83
N ALA A 301 0.11 3.49 -6.07
CA ALA A 301 -0.10 2.14 -6.59
C ALA A 301 0.68 1.09 -5.78
N LEU A 302 1.96 1.36 -5.52
CA LEU A 302 2.80 0.52 -4.65
C LEU A 302 2.16 0.35 -3.28
N HIS A 303 1.74 1.45 -2.65
CA HIS A 303 1.20 1.42 -1.30
C HIS A 303 -0.13 0.67 -1.24
N ILE A 304 -1.03 0.86 -2.21
CA ILE A 304 -2.28 0.09 -2.32
C ILE A 304 -1.99 -1.42 -2.41
N VAL A 305 -1.04 -1.83 -3.26
CA VAL A 305 -0.72 -3.25 -3.44
C VAL A 305 -0.05 -3.84 -2.19
N SER A 306 0.87 -3.11 -1.55
CA SER A 306 1.50 -3.58 -0.31
C SER A 306 0.48 -3.71 0.83
N GLN A 307 -0.41 -2.73 0.97
CA GLN A 307 -1.48 -2.76 1.96
C GLN A 307 -2.44 -3.93 1.72
N ALA A 308 -2.84 -4.18 0.46
CA ALA A 308 -3.68 -5.32 0.12
C ALA A 308 -3.02 -6.66 0.49
N ALA A 309 -1.71 -6.80 0.25
CA ALA A 309 -0.96 -7.98 0.66
C ALA A 309 -0.91 -8.14 2.18
N ASP A 310 -0.60 -7.07 2.92
CA ASP A 310 -0.52 -7.11 4.38
C ASP A 310 -1.84 -7.44 5.04
N TYR A 311 -2.97 -6.87 4.59
CA TYR A 311 -4.29 -7.22 5.14
C TYR A 311 -4.72 -8.64 4.79
N THR A 312 -4.40 -9.13 3.59
CA THR A 312 -4.74 -10.49 3.19
C THR A 312 -4.00 -11.50 4.05
N LEU A 313 -2.68 -11.34 4.16
CA LEU A 313 -1.86 -12.20 4.99
C LEU A 313 -2.28 -12.06 6.47
N GLY A 314 -2.36 -10.83 6.99
CA GLY A 314 -2.64 -10.55 8.40
C GLY A 314 -4.01 -11.04 8.83
N GLY A 315 -5.04 -10.84 7.99
CA GLY A 315 -6.37 -11.37 8.20
C GLY A 315 -6.39 -12.90 8.24
N ALA A 316 -5.69 -13.56 7.31
CA ALA A 316 -5.54 -15.01 7.34
C ALA A 316 -4.85 -15.49 8.63
N ALA A 317 -3.78 -14.82 9.06
CA ALA A 317 -3.09 -15.17 10.30
C ALA A 317 -3.98 -14.99 11.54
N LEU A 318 -4.80 -13.94 11.61
CA LEU A 318 -5.79 -13.79 12.69
C LEU A 318 -6.80 -14.94 12.69
N VAL A 319 -7.29 -15.36 11.52
CA VAL A 319 -8.17 -16.53 11.40
C VAL A 319 -7.47 -17.79 11.90
N PHE A 320 -6.23 -18.05 11.48
CA PHE A 320 -5.47 -19.22 11.96
C PHE A 320 -5.18 -19.18 13.46
N ILE A 321 -4.86 -18.02 14.04
CA ILE A 321 -4.64 -17.87 15.49
C ILE A 321 -5.93 -18.14 16.26
N THR A 322 -7.08 -17.69 15.75
CA THR A 322 -8.38 -17.84 16.44
C THR A 322 -8.96 -19.25 16.28
N LEU A 323 -8.73 -19.91 15.15
CA LEU A 323 -9.17 -21.29 14.89
C LEU A 323 -8.17 -22.35 15.39
N GLY A 324 -6.89 -22.00 15.48
CA GLY A 324 -5.82 -22.84 16.00
C GLY A 324 -6.06 -23.22 17.45
N ARG A 325 -6.26 -24.52 17.68
CA ARG A 325 -6.60 -25.15 18.97
C ARG A 325 -5.87 -24.53 20.17
N ARG A 326 -6.63 -24.34 21.27
CA ARG A 326 -6.12 -24.13 22.65
C ARG A 326 -5.08 -25.21 22.99
N ALA A 327 -3.80 -24.89 22.98
CA ALA A 327 -2.76 -25.81 23.42
C ALA A 327 -2.46 -25.64 24.92
N ALA A 328 -2.53 -26.77 25.63
CA ALA A 328 -2.29 -27.03 27.06
C ALA A 328 -3.19 -26.28 28.07
N ARG A 329 -4.10 -27.05 28.69
CA ARG A 329 -4.79 -26.68 29.94
C ARG A 329 -3.73 -26.36 31.01
N ALA A 330 -3.55 -25.08 31.32
CA ALA A 330 -3.16 -24.69 32.67
C ALA A 330 -4.41 -24.79 33.57
N GLU A 331 -4.22 -25.14 34.83
CA GLU A 331 -5.30 -25.33 35.81
C GLU A 331 -6.40 -24.25 35.72
N PRO A 332 -7.68 -24.64 35.88
CA PRO A 332 -8.80 -23.75 35.70
C PRO A 332 -8.83 -22.70 36.81
N VAL A 333 -8.30 -21.52 36.53
CA VAL A 333 -8.81 -20.30 37.16
C VAL A 333 -10.22 -20.09 36.57
N PRO A 334 -11.29 -20.00 37.37
CA PRO A 334 -12.64 -19.85 36.86
C PRO A 334 -12.82 -18.46 36.25
N ALA A 335 -12.39 -18.29 35.00
CA ALA A 335 -12.69 -17.12 34.20
C ALA A 335 -13.91 -17.44 33.33
N ARG A 336 -15.06 -16.85 33.68
CA ARG A 336 -16.20 -16.74 32.75
C ARG A 336 -15.69 -16.14 31.45
N ALA A 337 -15.60 -16.94 30.39
CA ALA A 337 -15.28 -16.43 29.06
C ALA A 337 -16.36 -15.40 28.67
N PRO A 338 -16.01 -14.12 28.43
CA PRO A 338 -17.02 -13.13 28.09
C PRO A 338 -17.63 -13.50 26.73
N ARG A 339 -18.97 -13.41 26.61
CA ARG A 339 -19.74 -13.53 25.35
C ARG A 339 -19.14 -12.70 24.20
N TYR A 340 -18.35 -11.68 24.52
CA TYR A 340 -17.69 -10.77 23.60
C TYR A 340 -16.63 -11.40 22.67
N SER A 341 -16.00 -12.54 23.00
CA SER A 341 -14.99 -13.14 22.10
C SER A 341 -15.62 -13.81 20.86
N ARG A 342 -16.80 -14.41 21.02
CA ARG A 342 -17.58 -14.97 19.89
C ARG A 342 -18.22 -13.87 19.05
N LEU A 343 -18.69 -12.80 19.70
CA LEU A 343 -19.21 -11.61 19.01
C LEU A 343 -18.11 -10.90 18.21
N LEU A 344 -16.90 -10.78 18.75
CA LEU A 344 -15.76 -10.21 18.04
C LEU A 344 -15.35 -11.07 16.84
N ALA A 345 -15.28 -12.40 17.01
CA ALA A 345 -15.00 -13.31 15.90
C ALA A 345 -16.07 -13.23 14.81
N ALA A 346 -17.35 -13.19 15.18
CA ALA A 346 -18.47 -13.01 14.25
C ALA A 346 -18.41 -11.65 13.54
N ALA A 347 -18.06 -10.57 14.27
CA ALA A 347 -17.91 -9.24 13.69
C ALA A 347 -16.75 -9.19 12.69
N LEU A 348 -15.62 -9.83 12.99
CA LEU A 348 -14.47 -9.91 12.08
C LEU A 348 -14.79 -10.73 10.83
N LEU A 349 -15.51 -11.86 10.96
CA LEU A 349 -15.96 -12.65 9.82
C LEU A 349 -16.99 -11.90 8.97
N ALA A 350 -17.92 -11.16 9.59
CA ALA A 350 -18.87 -10.30 8.89
C ALA A 350 -18.15 -9.17 8.13
N LEU A 351 -17.13 -8.56 8.75
CA LEU A 351 -16.32 -7.51 8.12
C LEU A 351 -15.55 -8.06 6.91
N LEU A 352 -14.95 -9.25 7.04
CA LEU A 352 -14.28 -9.94 5.93
C LEU A 352 -15.25 -10.25 4.80
N GLY A 353 -16.42 -10.81 5.11
CA GLY A 353 -17.48 -11.09 4.13
C GLY A 353 -17.98 -9.83 3.42
N ALA A 354 -18.22 -8.74 4.15
CA ALA A 354 -18.62 -7.45 3.58
C ALA A 354 -17.53 -6.85 2.68
N SER A 355 -16.26 -7.01 3.06
CA SER A 355 -15.11 -6.54 2.27
C SER A 355 -14.96 -7.31 0.97
N LEU A 356 -15.11 -8.65 1.01
CA LEU A 356 -15.10 -9.51 -0.17
C LEU A 356 -16.28 -9.21 -1.10
N LEU A 357 -17.48 -8.99 -0.54
CA LEU A 357 -18.66 -8.59 -1.30
C LEU A 357 -18.45 -7.24 -1.99
N TYR A 358 -17.95 -6.24 -1.26
CA TYR A 358 -17.65 -4.92 -1.82
C TYR A 358 -16.62 -5.02 -2.94
N ALA A 359 -15.52 -5.76 -2.73
CA ALA A 359 -14.52 -6.02 -3.77
C ALA A 359 -15.13 -6.70 -5.01
N GLY A 360 -16.01 -7.68 -4.82
CA GLY A 360 -16.75 -8.33 -5.91
C GLY A 360 -17.68 -7.37 -6.67
N LEU A 361 -18.37 -6.46 -5.96
CA LEU A 361 -19.20 -5.43 -6.56
C LEU A 361 -18.37 -4.41 -7.35
N GLN A 362 -17.22 -3.97 -6.82
CA GLN A 362 -16.29 -3.08 -7.52
C GLN A 362 -15.69 -3.74 -8.76
N TRP A 363 -15.29 -5.01 -8.67
CA TRP A 363 -14.83 -5.79 -9.81
C TRP A 363 -15.90 -5.89 -10.90
N ARG A 364 -17.15 -6.16 -10.51
CA ARG A 364 -18.29 -6.18 -11.43
C ARG A 364 -18.54 -4.80 -12.06
N ALA A 365 -18.43 -3.71 -11.29
CA ALA A 365 -18.56 -2.35 -11.78
C ALA A 365 -17.46 -2.00 -12.79
N LEU A 366 -16.22 -2.38 -12.51
CA LEU A 366 -15.07 -2.23 -13.40
C LEU A 366 -15.27 -2.99 -14.72
N ARG A 367 -15.74 -4.24 -14.66
CA ARG A 367 -16.07 -5.01 -15.87
C ARG A 367 -17.22 -4.39 -16.68
N LYS A 368 -18.12 -3.64 -16.03
CA LYS A 368 -19.24 -2.94 -16.68
C LYS A 368 -18.88 -1.57 -17.26
N ARG A 369 -17.75 -0.96 -16.88
CA ARG A 369 -17.30 0.36 -17.40
C ARG A 369 -16.99 0.38 -18.91
N GLY A 370 -16.98 -0.78 -19.57
CA GLY A 370 -16.65 -0.91 -20.99
C GLY A 370 -15.14 -0.96 -21.23
N SER A 371 -14.74 -1.00 -22.51
CA SER A 371 -13.31 -0.88 -22.86
C SER A 371 -12.78 0.48 -22.38
N LEU A 372 -11.52 0.55 -22.00
CA LEU A 372 -10.79 1.80 -21.74
C LEU A 372 -9.77 2.11 -22.83
N THR A 373 -9.71 1.25 -23.83
CA THR A 373 -8.79 1.34 -24.96
C THR A 373 -9.57 1.18 -26.26
N PRO A 374 -9.11 1.79 -27.36
CA PRO A 374 -9.68 1.56 -28.67
C PRO A 374 -9.72 0.06 -29.01
N PRO A 375 -10.78 -0.42 -29.70
CA PRO A 375 -10.75 -1.75 -30.27
C PRO A 375 -9.63 -1.85 -31.32
N PRO A 376 -9.11 -3.05 -31.62
CA PRO A 376 -8.25 -3.24 -32.78
C PRO A 376 -9.00 -2.88 -34.07
N GLN A 377 -8.26 -2.52 -35.12
CA GLN A 377 -8.82 -2.27 -36.44
C GLN A 377 -9.59 -3.51 -36.92
N GLY A 378 -10.84 -3.30 -37.31
CA GLY A 378 -11.71 -4.36 -37.85
C GLY A 378 -11.32 -4.73 -39.28
N VAL A 379 -11.69 -5.94 -39.68
CA VAL A 379 -11.50 -6.46 -41.04
C VAL A 379 -12.78 -6.27 -41.84
N ALA A 380 -12.66 -5.82 -43.09
CA ALA A 380 -13.80 -5.73 -43.99
C ALA A 380 -14.30 -7.14 -44.33
N LEU A 381 -15.58 -7.40 -44.07
CA LEU A 381 -16.23 -8.65 -44.44
C LEU A 381 -16.92 -8.47 -45.80
N ALA A 382 -16.88 -9.51 -46.64
CA ALA A 382 -17.65 -9.54 -47.87
C ALA A 382 -19.16 -9.47 -47.55
N VAL A 383 -19.89 -8.64 -48.28
CA VAL A 383 -21.36 -8.58 -48.15
C VAL A 383 -21.93 -9.91 -48.65
N PRO A 384 -22.69 -10.67 -47.83
CA PRO A 384 -23.26 -11.94 -48.25
C PRO A 384 -24.27 -11.72 -49.40
N PRO A 385 -24.56 -12.75 -50.24
CA PRO A 385 -25.42 -12.62 -51.41
C PRO A 385 -26.81 -12.02 -51.10
N ALA A 386 -27.41 -12.38 -49.96
CA ALA A 386 -28.67 -11.81 -49.51
C ALA A 386 -28.58 -10.29 -49.26
N GLY A 387 -27.45 -9.82 -48.72
CA GLY A 387 -27.19 -8.38 -48.52
C GLY A 387 -26.95 -7.65 -49.84
N GLN A 388 -26.28 -8.28 -50.80
CA GLN A 388 -26.11 -7.72 -52.15
C GLN A 388 -27.45 -7.57 -52.87
N ALA A 389 -28.31 -8.59 -52.81
CA ALA A 389 -29.66 -8.54 -53.37
C ALA A 389 -30.53 -7.47 -52.70
N ALA A 390 -30.37 -7.24 -51.39
CA ALA A 390 -31.06 -6.17 -50.68
C ALA A 390 -30.59 -4.78 -51.11
N LEU A 391 -29.27 -4.58 -51.31
CA LEU A 391 -28.72 -3.32 -51.84
C LEU A 391 -29.19 -3.06 -53.28
N ALA A 392 -29.21 -4.07 -54.13
CA ALA A 392 -29.72 -3.96 -55.51
C ALA A 392 -31.22 -3.57 -55.54
N ARG A 393 -32.03 -3.97 -54.56
CA ARG A 393 -33.42 -3.52 -54.44
C ARG A 393 -33.58 -2.04 -54.05
N LEU A 394 -32.54 -1.44 -53.49
CA LEU A 394 -32.49 0.00 -53.20
C LEU A 394 -32.01 0.81 -54.40
N GLU A 395 -31.30 0.18 -55.35
CA GLU A 395 -30.90 0.79 -56.61
C GLU A 395 -32.12 1.30 -57.39
N GLY A 396 -32.08 2.58 -57.77
CA GLY A 396 -33.17 3.26 -58.46
C GLY A 396 -34.28 3.82 -57.56
N ARG A 397 -34.40 3.39 -56.29
CA ARG A 397 -35.48 3.80 -55.38
C ARG A 397 -35.09 4.90 -54.39
N TYR A 398 -33.83 4.91 -53.93
CA TYR A 398 -33.33 5.90 -52.98
C TYR A 398 -31.99 6.47 -53.47
N ARG A 399 -31.92 7.81 -53.53
CA ARG A 399 -30.69 8.56 -53.80
C ARG A 399 -30.41 9.44 -52.60
N GLY A 400 -29.22 9.35 -52.03
CA GLY A 400 -28.89 10.10 -50.83
C GLY A 400 -27.52 9.78 -50.26
N ARG A 401 -27.17 10.51 -49.20
CA ARG A 401 -25.94 10.34 -48.44
C ARG A 401 -26.27 9.95 -47.01
N LEU A 402 -25.56 8.95 -46.50
CA LEU A 402 -25.65 8.49 -45.12
C LEU A 402 -24.33 8.84 -44.43
N VAL A 403 -24.43 9.40 -43.22
CA VAL A 403 -23.26 9.68 -42.36
C VAL A 403 -23.44 9.00 -41.02
N TRP A 404 -22.38 8.38 -40.51
CA TRP A 404 -22.38 7.77 -39.18
C TRP A 404 -20.98 7.75 -38.59
N SER A 405 -20.89 7.65 -37.26
CA SER A 405 -19.64 7.46 -36.54
C SER A 405 -19.34 5.96 -36.42
N SER A 406 -18.11 5.53 -36.69
CA SER A 406 -17.71 4.13 -36.60
C SER A 406 -16.30 3.98 -36.05
N ASN A 407 -16.12 3.06 -35.10
CA ASN A 407 -14.83 2.69 -34.54
C ASN A 407 -14.14 1.53 -35.27
N ARG A 408 -14.57 1.20 -36.49
CA ARG A 408 -14.00 0.09 -37.27
C ARG A 408 -12.52 0.26 -37.58
N GLY A 409 -12.01 1.50 -37.59
CA GLY A 409 -10.60 1.82 -37.77
C GLY A 409 -9.78 1.80 -36.47
N GLY A 410 -10.39 1.46 -35.34
CA GLY A 410 -9.81 1.56 -34.01
C GLY A 410 -10.18 2.85 -33.28
N ASN A 411 -10.44 3.95 -33.98
CA ASN A 411 -11.02 5.18 -33.41
C ASN A 411 -12.35 5.51 -34.09
N HIS A 412 -13.21 6.25 -33.39
CA HIS A 412 -14.48 6.73 -33.93
C HIS A 412 -14.23 7.85 -34.94
N ASP A 413 -14.24 7.50 -36.22
CA ASP A 413 -14.23 8.44 -37.33
C ASP A 413 -15.64 8.56 -37.94
N ILE A 414 -15.89 9.67 -38.64
CA ILE A 414 -17.10 9.87 -39.42
C ILE A 414 -16.94 9.23 -40.79
N LEU A 415 -17.86 8.32 -41.12
CA LEU A 415 -17.96 7.67 -42.41
C LEU A 415 -19.13 8.22 -43.20
N LEU A 416 -19.01 8.19 -44.52
CA LEU A 416 -20.05 8.55 -45.46
C LEU A 416 -20.27 7.42 -46.46
N MET A 417 -21.53 7.15 -46.75
CA MET A 417 -21.97 6.24 -47.80
C MET A 417 -22.87 6.97 -48.78
N GLU A 418 -22.66 6.71 -50.06
CA GLU A 418 -23.49 7.23 -51.14
C GLU A 418 -24.41 6.13 -51.67
N LEU A 419 -25.72 6.41 -51.72
CA LEU A 419 -26.70 5.52 -52.30
C LEU A 419 -27.01 5.93 -53.75
N PRO A 420 -27.22 4.96 -54.65
CA PRO A 420 -27.42 3.55 -54.34
C PRO A 420 -26.14 2.69 -54.39
N ALA A 421 -25.01 3.25 -54.84
CA ALA A 421 -23.75 2.52 -55.05
C ALA A 421 -23.21 1.82 -53.79
N GLY A 422 -23.59 2.28 -52.59
CA GLY A 422 -23.20 1.67 -51.32
C GLY A 422 -21.72 1.89 -50.94
N THR A 423 -21.00 2.70 -51.72
CA THR A 423 -19.58 2.98 -51.50
C THR A 423 -19.38 3.74 -50.20
N VAL A 424 -18.58 3.18 -49.30
CA VAL A 424 -18.24 3.76 -47.99
C VAL A 424 -16.86 4.41 -48.03
N ARG A 425 -16.75 5.65 -47.57
CA ARG A 425 -15.47 6.34 -47.39
C ARG A 425 -15.40 7.08 -46.06
N PRO A 426 -14.21 7.21 -45.45
CA PRO A 426 -14.03 8.09 -44.30
C PRO A 426 -14.14 9.56 -44.73
N VAL A 427 -14.85 10.35 -43.95
CA VAL A 427 -14.92 11.82 -44.05
C VAL A 427 -13.86 12.46 -43.17
N THR A 428 -13.58 11.84 -42.03
CA THR A 428 -12.57 12.28 -41.09
C THR A 428 -11.55 11.17 -40.85
N ARG A 429 -10.33 11.58 -40.46
CA ARG A 429 -9.29 10.73 -39.90
C ARG A 429 -8.59 11.53 -38.82
N ASN A 430 -8.94 11.29 -37.55
CA ASN A 430 -8.34 12.02 -36.44
C ASN A 430 -7.99 11.09 -35.28
N LEU A 431 -7.06 11.54 -34.46
CA LEU A 431 -6.73 10.87 -33.20
C LEU A 431 -7.84 11.02 -32.15
N HIS A 432 -8.76 11.98 -32.30
CA HIS A 432 -9.87 12.26 -31.39
C HIS A 432 -11.16 11.56 -31.82
N THR A 433 -11.97 11.11 -30.86
CA THR A 433 -13.27 10.48 -31.12
C THR A 433 -14.28 11.49 -31.66
N GLU A 434 -14.90 11.16 -32.79
CA GLU A 434 -15.89 12.00 -33.47
C GLU A 434 -17.24 11.30 -33.55
N THR A 435 -18.29 11.99 -33.14
CA THR A 435 -19.61 11.40 -32.92
C THR A 435 -20.75 12.33 -33.33
N TYR A 436 -21.97 11.79 -33.32
CA TYR A 436 -23.21 12.50 -33.61
C TYR A 436 -23.22 13.27 -34.94
N PRO A 437 -22.81 12.67 -36.07
CA PRO A 437 -22.80 13.39 -37.34
C PRO A 437 -24.22 13.73 -37.82
N ARG A 438 -24.35 14.87 -38.50
CA ARG A 438 -25.55 15.35 -39.19
C ARG A 438 -25.18 16.00 -40.51
N LEU A 439 -25.96 15.72 -41.56
CA LEU A 439 -25.83 16.43 -42.85
C LEU A 439 -26.60 17.74 -42.80
N SER A 440 -26.08 18.78 -43.43
CA SER A 440 -26.85 20.00 -43.72
C SER A 440 -28.01 19.71 -44.67
N PRO A 441 -29.07 20.55 -44.73
CA PRO A 441 -30.21 20.33 -45.62
C PRO A 441 -29.84 20.22 -47.11
N ASP A 442 -28.83 20.97 -47.56
CA ASP A 442 -28.27 20.89 -48.92
C ASP A 442 -27.27 19.73 -49.11
N GLY A 443 -26.97 19.00 -48.03
CA GLY A 443 -26.00 17.91 -47.95
C GLY A 443 -24.55 18.33 -48.17
N ARG A 444 -24.23 19.62 -48.29
CA ARG A 444 -22.86 20.07 -48.60
C ARG A 444 -21.93 20.00 -47.39
N GLN A 445 -22.46 19.96 -46.17
CA GLN A 445 -21.69 20.00 -44.93
C GLN A 445 -22.07 18.86 -43.98
N VAL A 446 -21.11 18.47 -43.14
CA VAL A 446 -21.33 17.50 -42.05
C VAL A 446 -20.97 18.18 -40.72
N LEU A 447 -21.96 18.33 -39.85
CA LEU A 447 -21.77 18.73 -38.45
C LEU A 447 -21.50 17.49 -37.61
N PHE A 448 -20.54 17.54 -36.70
CA PHE A 448 -20.24 16.46 -35.76
C PHE A 448 -19.62 17.02 -34.47
N SER A 449 -19.67 16.23 -33.40
CA SER A 449 -18.99 16.55 -32.15
C SER A 449 -17.63 15.84 -32.11
N ARG A 450 -16.59 16.55 -31.69
CA ARG A 450 -15.26 15.99 -31.48
C ARG A 450 -14.87 16.08 -30.00
N SER A 451 -14.40 14.97 -29.47
CA SER A 451 -13.83 14.84 -28.13
C SER A 451 -12.61 15.76 -27.95
N GLN A 452 -12.39 16.27 -26.73
CA GLN A 452 -11.13 16.93 -26.36
C GLN A 452 -10.02 15.92 -26.01
N THR A 453 -10.36 14.64 -25.92
CA THR A 453 -9.44 13.55 -25.63
C THR A 453 -9.35 12.56 -26.80
N PRO A 454 -8.19 11.91 -27.04
CA PRO A 454 -8.00 11.05 -28.21
C PRO A 454 -9.06 9.94 -28.35
N TRP A 455 -9.29 9.17 -27.29
CA TRP A 455 -10.25 8.07 -27.34
C TRP A 455 -11.29 8.17 -26.24
N VAL A 456 -12.57 8.07 -26.64
CA VAL A 456 -13.66 7.96 -25.68
C VAL A 456 -14.67 6.91 -26.10
N SER A 457 -15.00 6.04 -25.15
CA SER A 457 -16.13 5.11 -25.26
C SER A 457 -17.44 5.90 -25.36
N GLN A 458 -18.30 5.58 -26.34
CA GLN A 458 -19.68 6.10 -26.38
C GLN A 458 -20.53 5.65 -25.17
N ARG A 459 -20.02 4.76 -24.32
CA ARG A 459 -20.65 4.37 -23.04
C ARG A 459 -20.21 5.27 -21.87
N ASN A 460 -19.29 6.21 -22.10
CA ASN A 460 -18.85 7.17 -21.10
C ASN A 460 -19.85 8.33 -21.00
N GLY A 461 -20.57 8.40 -19.88
CA GLY A 461 -21.59 9.44 -19.62
C GLY A 461 -21.05 10.72 -18.97
N ILE A 462 -19.75 10.81 -18.72
CA ILE A 462 -19.10 12.06 -18.26
C ILE A 462 -18.86 12.93 -19.49
N ALA A 463 -18.88 14.27 -19.39
CA ALA A 463 -18.52 15.13 -20.51
C ALA A 463 -17.01 15.03 -20.83
N TRP A 464 -16.64 14.98 -22.11
CA TRP A 464 -15.27 14.74 -22.60
C TRP A 464 -14.99 15.46 -23.92
#